data_AF-A0A2D5HG00-F1
#
_entry.id   AF-A0A2D5HG00-F1
#
_cell.length_a   1.000
_cell.length_b   1.000
_cell.length_c   1.000
_cell.angle_alpha   90.00
_cell.angle_beta   90.00
_cell.angle_gamma   90.00
#
_symmetry.space_group_name_H-M   'P 1'
#
loop_
_entity.id
_entity.type
_entity.pdbx_description
1 polymer ?
#
loop_
_entity_poly.entity_id
_entity_poly.type
_entity_poly.pdbx_seq_one_letter_code
_entity_poly.pdbx_strand_id
1 'polypeptide(L)'
;MKILAEELNDLIMRLEAGQLSLDDPEEHHQTPTIEDWMDTVSETYNLRRHREKIFETSQLFGEPTWDILLDLFMAELKNVKMQTTSVCIGAQVPQTTALRWIALLEREDLVRRYRDNEDSRRVYIQLTDSALRKLVQIFYDRCFLMMNKKKHHPPRLSQLKPGTSEYDEAREAILGETLSQIKLRKHS
;
A
#
# COMPACT_ATOMS: atom_id res chain seq x y z
N MET A 1 20.59 4.09 48.79
CA MET A 1 19.74 2.92 48.48
C MET A 1 18.26 3.14 48.75
N LYS A 2 17.82 3.94 49.75
CA LYS A 2 16.38 4.23 49.97
C LYS A 2 15.72 5.04 48.84
N ILE A 3 16.45 6.00 48.26
CA ILE A 3 15.94 6.91 47.21
C ILE A 3 15.49 6.14 45.94
N LEU A 4 16.26 5.14 45.51
CA LEU A 4 15.92 4.30 44.34
C LEU A 4 14.66 3.44 44.57
N ALA A 5 14.39 3.05 45.81
CA ALA A 5 13.21 2.26 46.15
C ALA A 5 11.94 3.13 46.18
N GLU A 6 12.07 4.39 46.61
CA GLU A 6 10.99 5.38 46.57
C GLU A 6 10.66 5.80 45.14
N GLU A 7 11.68 6.02 44.29
CA GLU A 7 11.49 6.30 42.86
C GLU A 7 10.84 5.13 42.11
N LEU A 8 11.20 3.90 42.45
CA LEU A 8 10.58 2.70 41.86
C LEU A 8 9.12 2.53 42.31
N ASN A 9 8.82 2.79 43.59
CA ASN A 9 7.44 2.73 44.09
C ASN A 9 6.55 3.83 43.50
N ASP A 10 7.11 5.03 43.29
CA ASP A 10 6.39 6.13 42.63
C ASP A 10 6.10 5.79 41.16
N LEU A 11 7.06 5.14 40.48
CA LEU A 11 6.87 4.64 39.11
C LEU A 11 5.78 3.55 39.04
N ILE A 12 5.78 2.61 39.98
CA ILE A 12 4.78 1.54 40.07
C ILE A 12 3.39 2.12 40.36
N MET A 13 3.27 3.07 41.30
CA MET A 13 1.99 3.73 41.56
C MET A 13 1.47 4.50 40.34
N ARG A 14 2.36 5.12 39.57
CA ARG A 14 1.97 5.85 38.34
C ARG A 14 1.57 4.91 37.20
N LEU A 15 2.14 3.71 37.13
CA LEU A 15 1.72 2.63 36.23
C LEU A 15 0.35 2.06 36.63
N GLU A 16 0.15 1.79 37.93
CA GLU A 16 -1.12 1.26 38.47
C GLU A 16 -2.26 2.29 38.40
N ALA A 17 -1.95 3.58 38.52
CA ALA A 17 -2.90 4.68 38.37
C ALA A 17 -3.16 5.07 36.89
N GLY A 18 -2.53 4.39 35.92
CA GLY A 18 -2.70 4.65 34.49
C GLY A 18 -2.15 5.99 34.00
N GLN A 19 -1.28 6.65 34.77
CA GLN A 19 -0.66 7.95 34.40
C GLN A 19 0.66 7.80 33.63
N LEU A 20 1.29 6.62 33.69
CA LEU A 20 2.21 6.14 32.67
C LEU A 20 1.59 4.86 32.09
N SER A 21 1.06 4.91 30.87
CA SER A 21 0.81 3.70 30.11
C SER A 21 2.10 3.34 29.37
N LEU A 22 2.66 2.15 29.64
CA LEU A 22 3.69 1.56 28.78
C LEU A 22 3.09 0.82 27.58
N ASP A 23 1.76 0.68 27.58
CA ASP A 23 0.92 0.23 26.48
C ASP A 23 -0.41 0.97 26.60
N ASP A 24 -0.55 2.15 26.00
CA ASP A 24 -1.88 2.70 25.71
C ASP A 24 -2.38 2.03 24.43
N PRO A 25 -3.41 1.16 24.49
CA PRO A 25 -3.93 0.51 23.28
C PRO A 25 -4.54 1.50 22.29
N GLU A 26 -4.81 2.75 22.72
CA GLU A 26 -5.37 3.81 21.89
C GLU A 26 -4.32 4.68 21.17
N GLU A 27 -3.02 4.58 21.51
CA GLU A 27 -1.91 5.31 20.86
C GLU A 27 -1.10 4.47 19.85
N HIS A 28 -1.62 3.32 19.42
CA HIS A 28 -1.08 2.64 18.25
C HIS A 28 -1.33 3.48 17.00
N HIS A 29 -0.27 4.16 16.58
CA HIS A 29 -0.07 4.85 15.30
C HIS A 29 -1.04 4.34 14.22
N GLN A 30 -1.95 5.22 13.76
CA GLN A 30 -3.00 4.95 12.76
C GLN A 30 -2.44 4.79 11.34
N THR A 31 -1.43 3.94 11.18
CA THR A 31 -0.85 3.61 9.88
C THR A 31 -1.68 2.50 9.26
N PRO A 32 -2.16 2.64 8.01
CA PRO A 32 -2.99 1.63 7.38
C PRO A 32 -2.22 0.31 7.29
N THR A 33 -2.90 -0.78 7.64
CA THR A 33 -2.35 -2.12 7.51
C THR A 33 -2.28 -2.53 6.03
N ILE A 34 -1.52 -3.59 5.73
CA ILE A 34 -1.52 -4.17 4.38
C ILE A 34 -2.94 -4.60 3.94
N GLU A 35 -3.79 -5.00 4.88
CA GLU A 35 -5.19 -5.36 4.58
C GLU A 35 -6.02 -4.12 4.21
N ASP A 36 -5.83 -3.00 4.89
CA ASP A 36 -6.49 -1.73 4.53
C ASP A 36 -6.09 -1.25 3.13
N TRP A 37 -4.80 -1.37 2.79
CA TRP A 37 -4.32 -1.10 1.44
C TRP A 37 -4.91 -2.07 0.42
N MET A 38 -4.96 -3.36 0.75
CA MET A 38 -5.52 -4.40 -0.13
C MET A 38 -6.98 -4.14 -0.44
N ASP A 39 -7.80 -3.84 0.57
CA ASP A 39 -9.22 -3.55 0.43
C ASP A 39 -9.43 -2.34 -0.48
N THR A 40 -8.66 -1.29 -0.26
CA THR A 40 -8.71 -0.03 -1.02
C THR A 40 -8.41 -0.22 -2.50
N VAL A 41 -7.34 -0.94 -2.80
CA VAL A 41 -6.91 -1.22 -4.18
C VAL A 41 -7.89 -2.18 -4.84
N SER A 42 -8.34 -3.22 -4.12
CA SER A 42 -9.29 -4.21 -4.62
C SER A 42 -10.64 -3.59 -4.98
N GLU A 43 -11.17 -2.70 -4.14
CA GLU A 43 -12.42 -1.98 -4.44
C GLU A 43 -12.27 -1.14 -5.71
N THR A 44 -11.14 -0.43 -5.86
CA THR A 44 -10.86 0.41 -7.04
C THR A 44 -10.76 -0.45 -8.31
N TYR A 45 -10.04 -1.57 -8.24
CA TYR A 45 -9.92 -2.52 -9.34
C TYR A 45 -11.26 -3.13 -9.73
N ASN A 46 -12.04 -3.60 -8.74
CA ASN A 46 -13.35 -4.20 -8.95
C ASN A 46 -14.34 -3.21 -9.57
N LEU A 47 -14.34 -1.95 -9.12
CA LEU A 47 -15.17 -0.91 -9.72
C LEU A 47 -14.77 -0.68 -11.19
N ARG A 48 -13.47 -0.67 -11.51
CA ARG A 48 -13.01 -0.58 -12.90
C ARG A 48 -13.58 -1.71 -13.76
N ARG A 49 -13.47 -2.96 -13.29
CA ARG A 49 -13.97 -4.17 -13.98
C ARG A 49 -15.49 -4.23 -14.06
N HIS A 50 -16.19 -3.67 -13.07
CA HIS A 50 -17.64 -3.70 -13.03
C HIS A 50 -18.25 -2.86 -14.16
N ARG A 51 -17.59 -1.77 -14.59
CA ARG A 51 -18.03 -0.96 -15.74
C ARG A 51 -18.12 -1.80 -17.02
N GLU A 52 -17.07 -2.57 -17.33
CA GLU A 52 -17.05 -3.43 -18.52
C GLU A 52 -18.17 -4.48 -18.50
N LYS A 53 -18.48 -5.02 -17.31
CA LYS A 53 -19.58 -5.98 -17.14
C LYS A 53 -20.97 -5.35 -17.35
N ILE A 54 -21.21 -4.18 -16.79
CA ILE A 54 -22.51 -3.48 -16.92
C ILE A 54 -22.76 -3.08 -18.38
N PHE A 55 -21.74 -2.58 -19.06
CA PHE A 55 -21.87 -2.10 -20.44
C PHE A 55 -21.65 -3.21 -21.48
N GLU A 56 -21.43 -4.46 -21.04
CA GLU A 56 -21.21 -5.65 -21.87
C GLU A 56 -20.14 -5.45 -22.97
N THR A 57 -19.20 -4.52 -22.74
CA THR A 57 -18.23 -4.09 -23.74
C THR A 57 -16.86 -3.92 -23.11
N SER A 58 -15.96 -4.86 -23.40
CA SER A 58 -14.64 -4.98 -22.77
C SER A 58 -13.58 -3.98 -23.24
N GLN A 59 -13.85 -3.20 -24.29
CA GLN A 59 -12.84 -2.31 -24.91
C GLN A 59 -13.11 -0.81 -24.68
N LEU A 60 -14.26 -0.45 -24.10
CA LEU A 60 -14.65 0.96 -23.94
C LEU A 60 -13.95 1.68 -22.78
N PHE A 61 -13.55 0.96 -21.72
CA PHE A 61 -13.09 1.55 -20.45
C PHE A 61 -11.66 1.12 -20.05
N GLY A 62 -10.89 0.59 -21.01
CA GLY A 62 -9.54 0.08 -20.78
C GLY A 62 -8.54 1.19 -20.45
N GLU A 63 -7.80 1.03 -19.36
CA GLU A 63 -6.62 1.83 -19.00
C GLU A 63 -5.47 0.86 -18.73
N PRO A 64 -4.83 0.30 -19.77
CA PRO A 64 -3.98 -0.88 -19.62
C PRO A 64 -2.79 -0.68 -18.70
N THR A 65 -2.19 0.52 -18.72
CA THR A 65 -1.08 0.88 -17.83
C THR A 65 -1.54 0.94 -16.38
N TRP A 66 -2.72 1.48 -16.11
CA TRP A 66 -3.28 1.54 -14.76
C TRP A 66 -3.65 0.16 -14.26
N ASP A 67 -4.29 -0.67 -15.09
CA ASP A 67 -4.63 -2.06 -14.74
C ASP A 67 -3.38 -2.87 -14.38
N ILE A 68 -2.29 -2.72 -15.13
CA ILE A 68 -0.98 -3.34 -14.82
C ILE A 68 -0.46 -2.86 -13.46
N LEU A 69 -0.49 -1.55 -13.21
CA LEU A 69 0.01 -0.98 -11.95
C LEU A 69 -0.81 -1.47 -10.74
N LEU A 70 -2.14 -1.58 -10.86
CA LEU A 70 -3.01 -2.12 -9.83
C LEU A 70 -2.73 -3.60 -9.53
N ASP A 71 -2.62 -4.42 -10.57
CA ASP A 71 -2.32 -5.85 -10.42
C ASP A 71 -0.95 -6.07 -9.77
N LEU A 72 0.06 -5.30 -10.18
CA LEU A 72 1.38 -5.35 -9.55
C LEU A 72 1.36 -4.84 -8.12
N PHE A 73 0.58 -3.80 -7.81
CA PHE A 73 0.48 -3.29 -6.45
C PHE A 73 -0.18 -4.31 -5.50
N MET A 74 -1.27 -4.95 -5.94
CA MET A 74 -1.87 -6.04 -5.17
C MET A 74 -0.91 -7.22 -4.97
N ALA A 75 -0.09 -7.53 -5.98
CA ALA A 75 0.94 -8.57 -5.85
C ALA A 75 2.05 -8.19 -4.85
N GLU A 76 2.48 -6.93 -4.85
CA GLU A 76 3.43 -6.39 -3.88
C GLU A 76 2.89 -6.49 -2.44
N LEU A 77 1.64 -6.10 -2.21
CA LEU A 77 0.97 -6.22 -0.91
C LEU A 77 0.83 -7.68 -0.45
N LYS A 78 0.62 -8.62 -1.39
CA LYS A 78 0.54 -10.08 -1.12
C LYS A 78 1.91 -10.76 -1.05
N ASN A 79 3.01 -10.04 -1.32
CA ASN A 79 4.34 -10.61 -1.47
C ASN A 79 4.41 -11.76 -2.50
N VAL A 80 3.74 -11.60 -3.64
CA VAL A 80 3.71 -12.59 -4.73
C VAL A 80 4.47 -12.06 -5.94
N LYS A 81 5.34 -12.88 -6.53
CA LYS A 81 6.04 -12.55 -7.77
C LYS A 81 5.09 -12.69 -8.96
N MET A 82 5.03 -11.69 -9.84
CA MET A 82 4.16 -11.69 -11.03
C MET A 82 4.94 -12.01 -12.29
N GLN A 83 4.60 -13.11 -12.95
CA GLN A 83 5.17 -13.45 -14.26
C GLN A 83 4.62 -12.52 -15.35
N THR A 84 5.44 -12.24 -16.37
CA THR A 84 5.07 -11.36 -17.48
C THR A 84 3.78 -11.81 -18.16
N THR A 85 3.56 -13.11 -18.32
CA THR A 85 2.33 -13.68 -18.89
C THR A 85 1.09 -13.33 -18.06
N SER A 86 1.18 -13.45 -16.73
CA SER A 86 0.10 -13.06 -15.81
C SER A 86 -0.21 -11.57 -15.87
N VAL A 87 0.83 -10.71 -15.93
CA VAL A 87 0.66 -9.26 -16.06
C VAL A 87 -0.03 -8.88 -17.37
N CYS A 88 0.31 -9.57 -18.47
CA CYS A 88 -0.34 -9.35 -19.76
C CYS A 88 -1.84 -9.68 -19.73
N ILE A 89 -2.24 -10.72 -18.98
CA ILE A 89 -3.67 -11.06 -18.79
C ILE A 89 -4.37 -9.95 -17.99
N GLY A 90 -3.72 -9.45 -16.94
CA GLY A 90 -4.18 -8.34 -16.12
C GLY A 90 -4.45 -7.04 -16.89
N ALA A 91 -3.66 -6.77 -17.92
CA ALA A 91 -3.75 -5.56 -18.74
C ALA A 91 -5.03 -5.44 -19.60
N GLN A 92 -5.80 -6.52 -19.76
CA GLN A 92 -7.04 -6.59 -20.57
C GLN A 92 -6.88 -6.08 -22.02
N VAL A 93 -5.73 -6.37 -22.62
CA VAL A 93 -5.44 -6.07 -24.03
C VAL A 93 -4.73 -7.27 -24.66
N PRO A 94 -4.70 -7.39 -26.00
CA PRO A 94 -3.91 -8.43 -26.65
C PRO A 94 -2.46 -8.45 -26.15
N GLN A 95 -1.88 -9.64 -26.02
CA GLN A 95 -0.58 -9.85 -25.36
C GLN A 95 0.53 -8.94 -25.93
N THR A 96 0.61 -8.79 -27.26
CA THR A 96 1.60 -7.91 -27.91
C THR A 96 1.40 -6.44 -27.55
N THR A 97 0.15 -6.02 -27.32
CA THR A 97 -0.19 -4.67 -26.85
C THR A 97 0.20 -4.49 -25.39
N ALA A 98 -0.07 -5.48 -24.53
CA ALA A 98 0.36 -5.45 -23.12
C ALA A 98 1.88 -5.34 -23.00
N LEU A 99 2.64 -6.10 -23.79
CA LEU A 99 4.11 -6.04 -23.80
C LEU A 99 4.65 -4.66 -24.17
N ARG A 100 3.98 -3.96 -25.10
CA ARG A 100 4.31 -2.56 -25.45
C ARG A 100 4.08 -1.62 -24.27
N TRP A 101 2.99 -1.79 -23.53
CA TRP A 101 2.70 -0.99 -22.34
C TRP A 101 3.67 -1.28 -21.19
N ILE A 102 4.06 -2.55 -20.97
CA ILE A 102 5.10 -2.89 -19.99
C ILE A 102 6.43 -2.24 -20.38
N ALA A 103 6.81 -2.26 -21.66
CA ALA A 103 8.03 -1.60 -22.13
C ALA A 103 7.97 -0.08 -21.92
N LEU A 104 6.80 0.55 -22.11
CA LEU A 104 6.61 1.96 -21.77
C LEU A 104 6.78 2.20 -20.27
N LEU A 105 6.08 1.45 -19.41
CA LEU A 105 6.18 1.58 -17.96
C LEU A 105 7.60 1.37 -17.44
N GLU A 106 8.37 0.48 -18.07
CA GLU A 106 9.78 0.23 -17.75
C GLU A 106 10.66 1.43 -18.13
N ARG A 107 10.41 2.03 -19.29
CA ARG A 107 11.11 3.25 -19.73
C ARG A 107 10.83 4.45 -18.80
N GLU A 108 9.62 4.54 -18.25
CA GLU A 108 9.23 5.58 -17.30
C GLU A 108 9.64 5.26 -15.85
N ASP A 109 10.46 4.22 -15.63
CA ASP A 109 10.94 3.76 -14.31
C ASP A 109 9.80 3.43 -13.33
N LEU A 110 8.68 2.90 -13.84
CA LEU A 110 7.55 2.49 -13.02
C LEU A 110 7.53 0.99 -12.73
N VAL A 111 8.10 0.19 -13.62
CA VAL A 111 8.25 -1.26 -13.44
C VAL A 111 9.66 -1.70 -13.81
N ARG A 112 10.09 -2.83 -13.27
CA ARG A 112 11.35 -3.48 -13.65
C ARG A 112 11.13 -4.95 -13.98
N ARG A 113 11.81 -5.42 -15.02
CA ARG A 113 11.86 -6.85 -15.38
C ARG A 113 13.04 -7.52 -14.72
N TYR A 114 12.84 -8.74 -14.26
CA TYR A 114 13.94 -9.59 -13.79
C TYR A 114 13.66 -11.05 -14.13
N ARG A 115 14.74 -11.82 -14.33
CA ARG A 115 14.66 -13.26 -14.59
C ARG A 115 14.77 -14.03 -13.29
N ASP A 116 14.16 -15.20 -13.25
CA ASP A 116 14.38 -16.13 -12.15
C ASP A 116 15.83 -16.63 -12.16
N ASN A 117 16.39 -16.86 -10.97
CA ASN A 117 17.73 -17.41 -10.84
C ASN A 117 17.75 -18.92 -11.17
N GLU A 118 16.63 -19.62 -11.00
CA GLU A 118 16.51 -21.06 -11.24
C GLU A 118 16.05 -21.41 -12.66
N ASP A 119 15.17 -20.60 -13.27
CA ASP A 119 14.71 -20.78 -14.65
C ASP A 119 14.67 -19.45 -15.42
N SER A 120 15.69 -19.21 -16.24
CA SER A 120 15.83 -17.98 -17.06
C SER A 120 14.70 -17.75 -18.08
N ARG A 121 13.85 -18.77 -18.34
CA ARG A 121 12.66 -18.62 -19.18
C ARG A 121 11.54 -17.88 -18.46
N ARG A 122 11.56 -17.84 -17.12
CA ARG A 122 10.60 -17.10 -16.31
C ARG A 122 11.05 -15.66 -16.16
N VAL A 123 10.26 -14.76 -16.72
CA VAL A 123 10.47 -13.31 -16.58
C VAL A 123 9.37 -12.75 -15.69
N TYR A 124 9.78 -12.11 -14.61
CA TYR A 124 8.91 -11.46 -13.65
C TYR A 124 8.91 -9.94 -13.84
N ILE A 125 7.79 -9.33 -13.51
CA ILE A 125 7.60 -7.87 -13.46
C ILE A 125 7.32 -7.50 -12.00
N GLN A 126 7.91 -6.40 -11.55
CA GLN A 126 7.63 -5.82 -10.23
C GLN A 126 7.63 -4.30 -10.32
N LEU A 127 6.98 -3.65 -9.35
CA LEU A 127 7.03 -2.19 -9.23
C LEU A 127 8.44 -1.74 -8.86
N THR A 128 8.81 -0.54 -9.31
CA THR A 128 9.94 0.18 -8.72
C THR A 128 9.53 0.79 -7.38
N ASP A 129 10.51 1.12 -6.54
CA ASP A 129 10.24 1.84 -5.27
C ASP A 129 9.55 3.19 -5.53
N SER A 130 9.87 3.84 -6.65
CA SER A 130 9.25 5.09 -7.10
C SER A 130 7.78 4.91 -7.45
N ALA A 131 7.44 3.88 -8.23
CA ALA A 131 6.04 3.58 -8.54
C ALA A 131 5.24 3.18 -7.30
N LEU A 132 5.83 2.38 -6.41
CA LEU A 132 5.18 1.96 -5.17
C LEU A 132 4.82 3.18 -4.31
N ARG A 133 5.75 4.13 -4.14
CA ARG A 133 5.49 5.42 -3.47
C ARG A 133 4.31 6.17 -4.08
N LYS A 134 4.31 6.35 -5.41
CA LYS A 134 3.25 7.04 -6.14
C LYS A 134 1.89 6.36 -6.00
N LEU A 135 1.87 5.02 -6.02
CA LEU A 135 0.64 4.25 -5.84
C LEU A 135 0.07 4.39 -4.43
N VAL A 136 0.91 4.27 -3.40
CA VAL A 136 0.46 4.51 -2.02
C VAL A 136 -0.06 5.94 -1.88
N GLN A 137 0.60 6.93 -2.50
CA GLN A 137 0.13 8.32 -2.51
C GLN A 137 -1.25 8.48 -3.18
N ILE A 138 -1.51 7.81 -4.32
CA ILE A 138 -2.82 7.84 -4.99
C ILE A 138 -3.92 7.27 -4.10
N PHE A 139 -3.63 6.16 -3.41
CA PHE A 139 -4.62 5.46 -2.60
C PHE A 139 -4.78 6.02 -1.20
N TYR A 140 -3.88 6.91 -0.79
CA TYR A 140 -3.77 7.42 0.55
C TYR A 140 -5.12 7.91 1.10
N ASP A 141 -5.73 8.93 0.47
CA ASP A 141 -6.98 9.52 0.97
C ASP A 141 -8.12 8.49 1.00
N ARG A 142 -8.19 7.62 -0.02
CA ARG A 142 -9.22 6.58 -0.11
C ARG A 142 -9.05 5.52 0.99
N CYS A 143 -7.82 5.11 1.28
CA CYS A 143 -7.52 4.14 2.31
C CYS A 143 -8.02 4.62 3.67
N PHE A 144 -7.75 5.89 3.99
CA PHE A 144 -8.25 6.49 5.22
C PHE A 144 -9.77 6.64 5.27
N LEU A 145 -10.41 7.02 4.16
CA LEU A 145 -11.88 7.06 4.08
C LEU A 145 -12.51 5.68 4.29
N MET A 146 -11.85 4.62 3.83
CA MET A 146 -12.28 3.23 4.00
C MET A 146 -12.10 2.74 5.44
N MET A 147 -10.99 3.10 6.09
CA MET A 147 -10.71 2.78 7.50
C MET A 147 -11.76 3.40 8.43
N ASN A 148 -12.16 4.65 8.19
CA ASN A 148 -13.14 5.36 9.03
C ASN A 148 -14.55 4.72 9.03
N LYS A 149 -14.91 3.98 7.98
CA LYS A 149 -16.18 3.21 7.95
C LYS A 149 -16.15 2.02 8.92
N LYS A 150 -14.96 1.53 9.29
CA LYS A 150 -14.71 0.41 10.20
C LYS A 150 -14.37 0.92 11.62
N LYS A 151 -15.29 1.63 12.29
CA LYS A 151 -15.25 2.01 13.73
C LYS A 151 -13.86 2.35 14.34
N HIS A 152 -13.19 3.44 13.95
CA HIS A 152 -12.09 4.02 14.74
C HIS A 152 -11.97 5.54 14.52
N HIS A 153 -11.32 6.24 15.46
CA HIS A 153 -11.14 7.70 15.45
C HIS A 153 -10.49 8.16 14.14
N PRO A 154 -10.89 9.32 13.57
CA PRO A 154 -10.28 9.85 12.35
C PRO A 154 -8.76 9.99 12.50
N PRO A 155 -7.96 9.54 11.51
CA PRO A 155 -6.51 9.72 11.49
C PRO A 155 -6.13 11.18 11.73
N ARG A 156 -5.02 11.46 12.43
CA ARG A 156 -4.49 12.83 12.60
C ARG A 156 -4.54 13.63 11.29
N LEU A 157 -4.22 12.99 10.17
CA LEU A 157 -4.19 13.64 8.86
C LEU A 157 -5.57 13.90 8.23
N SER A 158 -6.61 13.13 8.58
CA SER A 158 -7.99 13.49 8.21
C SER A 158 -8.52 14.72 8.95
N GLN A 159 -7.82 15.13 10.01
CA GLN A 159 -8.05 16.40 10.73
C GLN A 159 -7.18 17.54 10.15
N LEU A 160 -6.21 17.23 9.28
CA LEU A 160 -5.36 18.21 8.61
C LEU A 160 -5.94 18.61 7.26
N LYS A 161 -5.75 19.87 6.89
CA LYS A 161 -6.20 20.39 5.59
C LYS A 161 -5.24 19.92 4.49
N PRO A 162 -5.74 19.33 3.38
CA PRO A 162 -4.90 18.96 2.25
C PRO A 162 -4.09 20.15 1.72
N GLY A 163 -2.80 19.91 1.44
CA GLY A 163 -1.87 20.90 0.90
C GLY A 163 -1.19 21.80 1.94
N THR A 164 -1.29 21.49 3.25
CA THR A 164 -0.46 22.11 4.29
C THR A 164 0.84 21.33 4.50
N SER A 165 1.89 22.00 5.00
CA SER A 165 3.16 21.35 5.36
C SER A 165 2.95 20.16 6.31
N GLU A 166 2.08 20.34 7.30
CA GLU A 166 1.73 19.32 8.28
C GLU A 166 1.03 18.10 7.64
N TYR A 167 0.17 18.32 6.64
CA TYR A 167 -0.46 17.24 5.87
C TYR A 167 0.59 16.49 5.04
N ASP A 168 1.50 17.19 4.37
CA ASP A 168 2.55 16.56 3.57
C ASP A 168 3.54 15.76 4.45
N GLU A 169 3.94 16.30 5.60
CA GLU A 169 4.84 15.61 6.56
C GLU A 169 4.21 14.33 7.12
N ALA A 170 2.96 14.39 7.57
CA ALA A 170 2.28 13.20 8.07
C ALA A 170 2.02 12.18 6.95
N ARG A 171 1.74 12.64 5.71
CA ARG A 171 1.65 11.74 4.54
C ARG A 171 2.97 11.03 4.30
N GLU A 172 4.10 11.74 4.27
CA GLU A 172 5.41 11.14 4.04
C GLU A 172 5.82 10.12 5.12
N ALA A 173 5.47 10.37 6.39
CA ALA A 173 5.71 9.42 7.47
C ALA A 173 4.98 8.08 7.25
N ILE A 174 3.69 8.14 6.90
CA ILE A 174 2.85 6.96 6.62
C ILE A 174 3.30 6.25 5.34
N LEU A 175 3.72 6.99 4.31
CA LEU A 175 4.33 6.42 3.11
C LEU A 175 5.60 5.64 3.47
N GLY A 176 6.48 6.23 4.29
CA GLY A 176 7.71 5.60 4.76
C GLY A 176 7.46 4.30 5.52
N GLU A 177 6.48 4.30 6.43
CA GLU A 177 6.13 3.12 7.21
C GLU A 177 5.49 2.02 6.36
N THR A 178 4.55 2.37 5.47
CA THR A 178 3.91 1.42 4.53
C THR A 178 4.95 0.71 3.66
N LEU A 179 5.90 1.46 3.11
CA LEU A 179 6.97 0.89 2.30
C LEU A 179 7.89 -0.02 3.13
N SER A 180 8.10 0.32 4.40
CA SER A 180 8.88 -0.50 5.32
C SER A 180 8.16 -1.82 5.62
N GLN A 181 6.83 -1.79 5.86
CA GLN A 181 6.02 -3.01 6.04
C GLN A 181 6.07 -3.93 4.81
N ILE A 182 5.94 -3.36 3.60
CA ILE A 182 6.01 -4.12 2.34
C ILE A 182 7.42 -4.73 2.17
N LYS A 183 8.48 -3.97 2.45
CA LYS A 183 9.86 -4.46 2.34
C LYS A 183 10.19 -5.54 3.35
N LEU A 184 9.74 -5.43 4.60
CA LEU A 184 9.97 -6.44 5.64
C LEU A 184 9.37 -7.80 5.24
N ARG A 185 8.19 -7.81 4.61
CA ARG A 185 7.57 -9.04 4.10
C ARG A 185 8.34 -9.70 2.97
N LYS A 186 9.06 -8.94 2.13
CA LYS A 186 9.89 -9.50 1.05
C LYS A 186 11.11 -10.28 1.54
N HIS A 187 11.57 -10.01 2.78
CA HIS A 187 12.79 -10.58 3.35
C HIS A 187 12.55 -11.59 4.48
N SER A 188 11.29 -11.82 4.87
CA SER A 188 10.88 -12.83 5.86
C SER A 188 10.51 -14.14 5.16
#